data_AF-A0A6V7W643-F1
#
_entry.id   AF-A0A6V7W643-F1
#
_cell.length_a   1.000
_cell.length_b   1.000
_cell.length_c   1.000
_cell.angle_alpha   90.00
_cell.angle_beta   90.00
_cell.angle_gamma   90.00
#
_symmetry.space_group_name_H-M   'P 1'
#
loop_
_entity.id
_entity.type
_entity.pdbx_description
1 polymer ?
#
loop_
_entity_poly.entity_id
_entity_poly.type
_entity_poly.pdbx_seq_one_letter_code
_entity_poly.pdbx_strand_id
1 'polypeptide(L)' 'MSDILSGTNWGVTILSVTNWGVTILSGTNWGVTILSGTNWGVTILSGTNWGVTFFLGRIGE' A
#
# COMPACT_ATOMS: atom_id res chain seq x y z
N MET A 1 15.23 -5.45 -4.30
CA MET A 1 14.75 -5.84 -2.95
C MET A 1 13.37 -6.47 -3.09
N SER A 2 12.78 -7.00 -2.01
CA SER A 2 11.34 -7.27 -1.96
C SER A 2 10.79 -7.02 -0.57
N ASP A 3 9.70 -6.27 -0.49
CA ASP A 3 9.16 -5.77 0.76
C ASP A 3 7.69 -6.17 0.84
N ILE A 4 7.31 -6.87 1.91
CA ILE A 4 5.96 -7.41 2.11
C ILE A 4 5.37 -6.77 3.36
N LEU A 5 4.20 -6.16 3.26
CA LEU A 5 3.49 -5.61 4.40
C LEU A 5 2.05 -6.13 4.49
N SER A 6 1.69 -6.65 5.65
CA SER A 6 0.40 -7.27 5.94
C SER A 6 -0.20 -6.73 7.23
N GLY A 7 -1.48 -6.36 7.23
CA GLY A 7 -2.16 -5.95 8.47
C GLY A 7 -3.68 -5.83 8.38
N THR A 8 -4.32 -5.82 9.54
CA THR A 8 -5.76 -5.50 9.68
C THR A 8 -5.88 -4.25 10.54
N ASN A 9 -6.63 -3.25 10.09
CA ASN A 9 -6.78 -1.99 10.84
C ASN A 9 -8.20 -1.41 10.71
N TRP A 10 -8.63 -0.72 11.77
CA TRP A 10 -9.96 -0.11 11.91
C TRP A 10 -9.76 1.38 12.25
N GLY A 11 -10.22 2.28 11.37
CA GLY A 11 -10.01 3.73 11.49
C GLY A 11 -9.25 4.31 10.29
N VAL A 12 -8.20 5.09 10.53
CA VAL A 12 -7.37 5.71 9.49
C VAL A 12 -6.00 5.05 9.42
N THR A 13 -5.68 4.46 8.27
CA THR A 13 -4.35 3.92 7.95
C THR A 13 -3.64 4.86 6.99
N ILE A 14 -2.43 5.29 7.32
CA ILE A 14 -1.54 6.02 6.40
C ILE A 14 -0.28 5.18 6.20
N LEU A 15 0.13 4.98 4.96
CA LEU A 15 1.31 4.21 4.61
C LEU A 15 2.16 4.93 3.56
N SER A 16 3.48 4.96 3.78
CA SER A 16 4.46 5.48 2.83
C SER A 16 5.49 4.41 2.50
N VAL A 17 5.71 4.13 1.21
CA VAL A 17 6.73 3.16 0.74
C VAL A 17 7.61 3.78 -0.34
N THR A 18 8.93 3.64 -0.18
CA THR A 18 9.91 3.92 -1.24
C THR A 18 10.79 2.69 -1.41
N ASN A 19 10.71 2.02 -2.56
CA ASN A 19 11.45 0.77 -2.81
C ASN A 19 12.02 0.70 -4.24
N TRP A 20 13.02 -0.16 -4.42
CA TRP A 20 13.60 -0.57 -5.70
C TRP A 20 13.50 -2.11 -5.80
N GLY A 21 12.47 -2.60 -6.50
CA GLY A 21 12.15 -4.03 -6.57
C GLY A 21 10.66 -4.34 -6.58
N VAL A 22 10.23 -5.27 -5.70
CA VAL A 22 8.83 -5.73 -5.63
C VAL A 22 8.24 -5.42 -4.26
N THR A 23 7.16 -4.64 -4.25
CA THR A 23 6.39 -4.31 -3.04
C THR A 23 5.06 -5.06 -3.07
N ILE A 24 4.75 -5.82 -2.02
CA ILE A 24 3.46 -6.51 -1.86
C ILE A 24 2.77 -5.97 -0.61
N LEU A 25 1.60 -5.36 -0.80
CA LEU A 25 0.69 -5.01 0.29
C LEU A 25 -0.48 -5.98 0.33
N SER A 26 -0.81 -6.43 1.54
CA SER A 26 -2.06 -7.15 1.81
C SER A 26 -2.70 -6.71 3.12
N GLY A 27 -4.01 -6.91 3.26
CA GLY A 27 -4.69 -6.58 4.50
C GLY A 27 -6.20 -6.44 4.41
N THR A 28 -6.82 -6.22 5.56
CA THR A 28 -8.24 -5.86 5.68
C THR A 28 -8.36 -4.52 6.41
N ASN A 29 -8.91 -3.51 5.76
CA ASN A 29 -9.08 -2.17 6.35
C ASN A 29 -10.55 -1.81 6.43
N TRP A 30 -10.96 -1.21 7.55
CA TRP A 30 -12.30 -0.66 7.76
C TRP A 30 -12.15 0.83 8.13
N GLY A 31 -12.51 1.72 7.19
CA GLY A 31 -12.33 3.18 7.34
C GLY A 31 -11.57 3.83 6.17
N VAL A 32 -10.58 4.67 6.45
CA VAL A 32 -9.83 5.41 5.42
C VAL A 32 -8.41 4.87 5.30
N THR A 33 -7.98 4.57 4.09
CA THR A 33 -6.60 4.14 3.79
C THR A 33 -5.95 5.12 2.83
N ILE A 34 -4.79 5.67 3.19
CA ILE A 34 -3.98 6.55 2.35
C ILE A 34 -2.64 5.88 2.12
N LEU A 35 -2.37 5.51 0.87
CA LEU A 35 -1.04 5.11 0.42
C LEU A 35 -0.33 6.26 -0.28
N SER A 36 0.96 6.40 -0.03
CA SER A 36 1.88 7.29 -0.74
C SER A 36 3.17 6.55 -1.07
N GLY A 37 3.88 6.93 -2.14
CA GLY A 37 5.18 6.31 -2.40
C GLY A 37 5.85 6.62 -3.72
N THR A 38 7.07 6.10 -3.86
CA THR A 38 7.76 5.99 -5.15
C THR A 38 8.42 4.61 -5.25
N ASN A 39 7.95 3.77 -6.18
CA ASN A 39 8.48 2.41 -6.39
C ASN A 39 9.15 2.33 -7.76
N TRP A 40 10.42 1.94 -7.80
CA TRP A 40 11.13 1.63 -9.03
C TRP A 40 11.06 0.12 -9.23
N GLY A 41 9.97 -0.33 -9.87
CA GLY A 41 9.60 -1.73 -9.98
C GLY A 41 8.10 -1.99 -9.75
N VAL A 42 7.77 -3.20 -9.28
CA VAL A 42 6.39 -3.72 -9.27
C VAL A 42 5.73 -3.49 -7.91
N THR A 43 4.49 -2.98 -7.93
CA THR A 43 3.63 -2.89 -6.74
C THR A 43 2.42 -3.80 -6.90
N ILE A 44 2.18 -4.67 -5.93
CA ILE A 44 1.00 -5.54 -5.85
C ILE A 44 0.21 -5.15 -4.61
N LEU A 45 -1.07 -4.77 -4.78
CA LEU A 45 -2.03 -4.62 -3.68
C LEU A 45 -3.06 -5.75 -3.76
N SER A 46 -3.26 -6.47 -2.65
CA SER A 46 -4.28 -7.52 -2.54
C SER A 46 -4.92 -7.52 -1.15
N GLY A 47 -6.08 -6.88 -1.01
CA GLY A 47 -6.73 -6.71 0.28
C GLY A 47 -8.19 -6.27 0.17
N THR A 48 -8.92 -6.38 1.29
CA THR A 48 -10.34 -6.03 1.37
C THR A 48 -10.51 -4.71 2.12
N ASN A 49 -11.01 -3.67 1.45
CA ASN A 49 -11.22 -2.35 2.06
C ASN A 49 -12.73 -2.04 2.18
N TRP A 50 -13.19 -1.82 3.42
CA TRP A 50 -14.53 -1.36 3.75
C TRP A 50 -14.46 0.12 4.09
N GLY A 51 -14.41 0.96 3.05
CA GLY A 51 -14.31 2.41 3.16
C GLY A 51 -13.59 3.04 1.97
N VAL A 52 -12.77 4.05 2.20
CA VAL A 52 -12.16 4.88 1.14
C VAL A 52 -10.66 4.64 1.07
N THR A 53 -10.16 4.25 -0.10
CA THR A 53 -8.73 4.11 -0.38
C THR A 53 -8.24 5.20 -1.32
N PHE A 54 -7.21 5.94 -0.90
CA PHE A 54 -6.43 6.84 -1.75
C PHE A 54 -5.05 6.22 -2.00
N PHE A 55 -4.55 6.34 -3.23
CA PHE A 55 -3.21 5.91 -3.62
C PHE A 55 -2.51 7.04 -4.37
N LEU A 56 -1.42 7.54 -3.80
CA LEU A 56 -0.55 8.59 -4.35
C LEU A 56 0.86 8.02 -4.58
N GLY A 57 0.95 6.99 -5.40
CA GLY A 57 2.21 6.36 -5.79
C GLY A 57 2.67 6.78 -7.18
N ARG A 58 3.96 7.07 -7.34
CA ARG A 58 4.63 7.11 -8.64
C ARG A 58 5.41 5.81 -8.84
N ILE A 59 5.18 5.13 -9.96
CA ILE A 59 6.12 4.11 -10.44
C ILE A 59 7.24 4.86 -11.19
N GLY A 60 8.49 4.58 -10.85
CA GLY A 60 9.67 5.00 -11.61
C GLY A 60 10.02 3.92 -12.64
N GLU A 61 10.35 4.36 -13.86
CA GLU A 61 10.82 3.53 -14.98
C GLU A 61 12.31 3.21 -14.86
#